data_AF-A0AB38A7X4-F1
#
_entry.id   AF-A0AB38A7X4-F1
#
_cell.length_a   1.000
_cell.length_b   1.000
_cell.length_c   1.000
_cell.angle_alpha   90.00
_cell.angle_beta   90.00
_cell.angle_gamma   90.00
#
_symmetry.space_group_name_H-M   'P 1'
#
loop_
_entity.id
_entity.type
_entity.pdbx_description
1 polymer ?
#
loop_
_entity_poly.entity_id
_entity_poly.type
_entity_poly.pdbx_seq_one_letter_code
_entity_poly.pdbx_strand_id
1 'polypeptide(L)'
;MANQEKVIISDALRSIISAKGTTQSKLAQELGVSQPAIASVLAVGNPQTRVLSKILDVLGYRLLIQPKDATLPEDAIEVIPRSDKN
;
A
#
# COMPACT_ATOMS: atom_id res chain seq x y z
N MET A 1 22.39 -10.57 0.20
CA MET A 1 20.91 -10.44 0.17
C MET A 1 20.63 -8.95 0.07
N ALA A 2 19.99 -8.51 -1.01
CA ALA A 2 19.77 -7.08 -1.23
C ALA A 2 18.88 -6.55 -0.09
N ASN A 3 19.43 -5.63 0.70
CA ASN A 3 18.71 -4.88 1.70
C ASN A 3 17.78 -3.91 0.97
N GLN A 4 16.66 -4.40 0.42
CA GLN A 4 15.62 -3.52 -0.11
C GLN A 4 15.08 -2.71 1.06
N GLU A 5 15.13 -1.38 0.92
CA GLU A 5 14.70 -0.46 1.96
C GLU A 5 13.20 -0.64 2.21
N LYS A 6 12.81 -0.83 3.48
CA LYS A 6 11.41 -0.96 3.87
C LYS A 6 10.71 0.37 3.68
N VAL A 7 9.57 0.37 3.01
CA VAL A 7 8.85 1.59 2.66
C VAL A 7 7.61 1.74 3.54
N ILE A 8 7.27 2.97 3.96
CA ILE A 8 6.01 3.21 4.67
C ILE A 8 4.84 2.89 3.74
N ILE A 9 3.81 2.19 4.24
CA ILE A 9 2.63 1.78 3.45
C ILE A 9 2.03 2.95 2.66
N SER A 10 1.90 4.14 3.26
CA SER A 10 1.36 5.32 2.56
C SER A 10 2.16 5.70 1.32
N ASP A 11 3.47 5.58 1.39
CA ASP A 11 4.39 6.09 0.38
C ASP A 11 4.51 5.08 -0.76
N ALA A 12 4.50 3.78 -0.42
CA ALA A 12 4.35 2.70 -1.38
C ALA A 12 3.04 2.84 -2.17
N LEU A 13 1.90 3.05 -1.49
CA LEU A 13 0.61 3.20 -2.15
C LEU A 13 0.56 4.43 -3.08
N ARG A 14 1.12 5.58 -2.65
CA ARG A 14 1.21 6.79 -3.50
C ARG A 14 2.06 6.55 -4.73
N SER A 15 3.20 5.86 -4.57
CA SER A 15 4.10 5.53 -5.68
C SER A 15 3.42 4.61 -6.69
N ILE A 16 2.70 3.59 -6.22
CA ILE A 16 1.94 2.67 -7.07
C ILE A 16 0.82 3.40 -7.82
N ILE A 17 0.05 4.26 -7.12
CA ILE A 17 -1.03 5.05 -7.74
C ILE A 17 -0.47 5.91 -8.88
N SER A 18 0.66 6.60 -8.63
CA SER A 18 1.34 7.42 -9.63
C SER A 18 1.83 6.59 -10.82
N ALA A 19 2.53 5.48 -10.57
CA ALA A 19 3.07 4.59 -11.60
C ALA A 19 1.98 3.97 -12.50
N LYS A 20 0.79 3.70 -11.94
CA LYS A 20 -0.35 3.18 -12.69
C LYS A 20 -1.13 4.25 -13.47
N GLY A 21 -0.80 5.53 -13.33
CA GLY A 21 -1.57 6.62 -13.94
C GLY A 21 -3.02 6.69 -13.44
N THR A 22 -3.29 6.20 -12.23
CA THR A 22 -4.62 6.28 -11.61
C THR A 22 -4.68 7.43 -10.60
N THR A 23 -5.87 7.76 -10.11
CA THR A 23 -6.07 8.83 -9.13
C THR A 23 -6.73 8.28 -7.87
N GLN A 24 -6.61 9.01 -6.76
CA GLN A 24 -7.32 8.67 -5.53
C GLN A 24 -8.84 8.63 -5.73
N SER A 25 -9.38 9.51 -6.58
CA SER A 25 -10.82 9.55 -6.90
C SER A 25 -11.26 8.30 -7.65
N LYS A 26 -10.47 7.85 -8.64
CA LYS A 26 -10.76 6.61 -9.39
C LYS A 26 -10.65 5.38 -8.49
N LEU A 27 -9.61 5.33 -7.64
CA LEU A 27 -9.44 4.28 -6.64
C LEU A 27 -10.63 4.24 -5.67
N ALA A 28 -11.11 5.40 -5.21
CA ALA A 28 -12.29 5.48 -4.34
C ALA A 28 -13.56 4.97 -5.03
N GLN A 29 -13.76 5.32 -6.30
CA GLN A 29 -14.87 4.83 -7.11
C GLN A 29 -14.86 3.30 -7.24
N GLU A 30 -13.70 2.71 -7.59
CA GLU A 30 -13.56 1.27 -7.74
C GLU A 30 -13.74 0.52 -6.41
N LEU A 31 -13.38 1.15 -5.29
CA LEU A 31 -13.57 0.60 -3.95
C LEU A 31 -14.98 0.85 -3.38
N GLY A 32 -15.83 1.63 -4.06
CA GLY A 32 -17.16 2.01 -3.57
C GLY A 32 -17.13 2.85 -2.29
N VAL A 33 -16.10 3.68 -2.11
CA VAL A 33 -15.91 4.56 -0.94
C VAL A 33 -15.75 6.02 -1.37
N SER A 34 -15.75 6.94 -0.39
CA SER A 34 -15.50 8.34 -0.66
C SER A 34 -14.00 8.61 -0.89
N GLN A 35 -13.68 9.58 -1.75
CA GLN A 35 -12.28 10.01 -1.95
C GLN A 35 -11.60 10.50 -0.65
N PRO A 36 -12.28 11.22 0.26
CA PRO A 36 -11.71 11.57 1.57
C PRO A 36 -11.31 10.34 2.41
N ALA A 37 -12.04 9.22 2.31
CA ALA A 37 -11.66 7.99 3.00
C ALA A 37 -10.31 7.45 2.50
N ILE A 38 -10.07 7.48 1.19
CA ILE A 38 -8.78 7.12 0.59
C ILE A 38 -7.68 8.11 1.01
N ALA A 39 -7.96 9.40 0.97
CA ALA A 39 -7.00 10.43 1.41
C ALA A 39 -6.59 10.24 2.87
N SER A 40 -7.56 9.93 3.76
CA SER A 40 -7.31 9.64 5.17
C SER A 40 -6.39 8.42 5.35
N VAL A 41 -6.67 7.32 4.64
CA VAL A 41 -5.82 6.12 4.65
C VAL A 41 -4.38 6.45 4.24
N LEU A 42 -4.22 7.21 3.15
CA LEU A 42 -2.90 7.61 2.64
C LEU A 42 -2.19 8.66 3.51
N ALA A 43 -2.91 9.35 4.41
CA ALA A 43 -2.35 10.32 5.33
C ALA A 43 -1.83 9.65 6.62
N VAL A 44 -2.61 8.72 7.18
CA VAL A 44 -2.25 8.00 8.41
C VAL A 44 -1.12 7.00 8.16
N GLY A 45 -1.17 6.29 7.03
CA GLY A 45 -0.16 5.27 6.69
C GLY A 45 -0.28 3.96 7.48
N ASN A 46 -1.33 3.79 8.28
CA ASN A 46 -1.63 2.57 9.05
C ASN A 46 -3.05 2.04 8.75
N PRO A 47 -3.34 1.62 7.50
CA PRO A 47 -4.65 1.04 7.17
C PRO A 47 -4.90 -0.28 7.89
N GLN A 48 -6.16 -0.54 8.22
CA GLN A 48 -6.60 -1.89 8.60
C GLN A 48 -6.30 -2.87 7.47
N THR A 49 -5.87 -4.09 7.81
CA THR A 49 -5.49 -5.14 6.84
C THR A 49 -6.56 -5.39 5.79
N ARG A 50 -7.85 -5.38 6.18
CA ARG A 50 -8.99 -5.52 5.25
C ARG A 50 -9.03 -4.41 4.20
N VAL A 51 -8.76 -3.17 4.60
CA VAL A 51 -8.75 -2.01 3.71
C VAL A 51 -7.52 -2.06 2.80
N LEU A 52 -6.35 -2.36 3.36
CA LEU A 52 -5.11 -2.53 2.60
C LEU A 52 -5.26 -3.59 1.51
N SER A 53 -5.80 -4.77 1.85
CA SER A 53 -6.01 -5.86 0.89
C SER A 53 -6.89 -5.43 -0.29
N LYS A 54 -7.97 -4.67 -0.05
CA LYS A 54 -8.85 -4.18 -1.12
C LYS A 54 -8.15 -3.15 -2.02
N ILE A 55 -7.42 -2.22 -1.41
CA ILE A 55 -6.65 -1.22 -2.17
C ILE A 55 -5.62 -1.91 -3.06
N LEU A 56 -4.87 -2.88 -2.50
CA LEU A 56 -3.87 -3.63 -3.25
C LEU A 56 -4.49 -4.39 -4.42
N ASP A 57 -5.63 -5.05 -4.21
CA ASP A 57 -6.35 -5.80 -5.26
C ASP A 57 -6.70 -4.91 -6.47
N VAL A 58 -7.28 -3.74 -6.21
CA VAL A 58 -7.55 -2.72 -7.25
C VAL A 58 -6.26 -2.25 -7.93
N LEU A 59 -5.20 -2.07 -7.14
CA LEU A 59 -3.88 -1.70 -7.65
C LEU A 59 -3.14 -2.86 -8.30
N GLY A 60 -3.73 -4.06 -8.45
CA GLY A 60 -3.09 -5.22 -9.09
C GLY A 60 -1.96 -5.85 -8.26
N TYR A 61 -1.96 -5.61 -6.96
CA TYR A 61 -1.07 -6.22 -5.98
C TYR A 61 -1.84 -7.19 -5.10
N ARG A 62 -1.12 -8.10 -4.44
CA ARG A 62 -1.69 -9.02 -3.44
C ARG A 62 -1.03 -8.82 -2.08
N LEU A 63 -1.80 -8.99 -1.02
CA LEU A 63 -1.27 -9.08 0.34
C LEU A 63 -0.85 -10.52 0.63
N LEU A 64 0.38 -10.71 1.11
CA LEU A 64 0.92 -12.03 1.43
C LEU A 64 1.59 -12.03 2.81
N ILE A 65 1.64 -13.21 3.43
CA ILE A 65 2.42 -13.48 4.64
C ILE A 65 3.52 -14.45 4.22
N GLN A 66 4.77 -14.11 4.55
CA GLN A 66 5.93 -14.95 4.25
C GLN A 66 6.91 -14.96 5.43
N PRO A 67 7.78 -15.99 5.53
CA PRO A 67 8.93 -15.97 6.43
C PRO A 67 9.86 -14.77 6.17
N LYS A 68 10.52 -14.26 7.21
CA LYS A 68 11.43 -13.09 7.09
C LYS A 68 12.68 -13.38 6.25
N ASP A 69 13.08 -14.64 6.19
CA ASP A 69 14.22 -15.17 5.46
C ASP A 69 13.86 -15.67 4.05
N ALA A 70 12.58 -15.64 3.69
CA ALA A 70 12.15 -15.94 2.33
C ALA A 70 12.65 -14.86 1.36
N THR A 71 13.12 -15.30 0.19
CA THR A 71 13.53 -14.37 -0.87
C THR A 71 12.31 -13.68 -1.46
N LEU A 72 12.34 -12.36 -1.50
CA LEU A 72 11.31 -11.54 -2.15
C LEU A 72 11.44 -11.63 -3.69
N PRO A 73 10.33 -11.66 -4.44
CA PRO A 73 10.33 -11.45 -5.89
C PRO A 73 11.00 -10.11 -6.26
N GLU A 74 11.54 -10.01 -7.48
CA GLU A 74 12.28 -8.84 -7.98
C GLU A 74 11.53 -7.50 -7.79
N ASP A 75 10.24 -7.50 -8.10
CA ASP A 75 9.37 -6.29 -8.04
C ASP A 75 8.57 -6.18 -6.73
N ALA A 76 8.88 -6.98 -5.72
CA ALA A 76 8.18 -6.91 -4.45
C ALA A 76 8.61 -5.66 -3.66
N ILE A 77 7.64 -5.06 -2.98
CA ILE A 77 7.87 -3.92 -2.09
C ILE A 77 7.61 -4.41 -0.67
N GLU A 78 8.65 -4.43 0.17
CA GLU A 78 8.47 -4.66 1.60
C GLU A 78 7.95 -3.38 2.26
N VAL A 79 6.71 -3.45 2.78
CA VAL A 79 6.05 -2.30 3.40
C VAL A 79 6.00 -2.42 4.91
N ILE A 80 6.06 -1.28 5.60
CA ILE A 80 5.91 -1.17 7.05
C ILE A 80 4.86 -0.12 7.42
N PRO A 81 4.13 -0.30 8.54
CA PRO A 81 3.29 0.76 9.08
C PRO A 81 4.13 1.98 9.46
N ARG A 82 3.52 3.16 9.38
CA ARG A 82 4.10 4.39 9.93
C ARG A 82 4.22 4.23 11.45
N SER A 83 5.41 4.47 11.98
CA SER A 83 5.64 4.44 13.43
C SER A 83 4.86 5.57 14.10
N ASP A 84 4.21 5.27 15.23
CA ASP A 84 3.64 6.26 16.14
C ASP A 84 4.80 6.93 16.92
N LYS A 85 5.62 7.72 16.24
CA LYS A 85 6.52 8.66 16.92
C LYS A 85 5.85 10.04 16.85
N ASN A 86 5.36 10.47 18.02
CA ASN A 86 5.03 11.87 18.32
C ASN A 86 6.19 12.79 17.97
#